data_AF-A0A352NS76-F1
#
_entry.id   AF-A0A352NS76-F1
#
_cell.length_a   1.000
_cell.length_b   1.000
_cell.length_c   1.000
_cell.angle_alpha   90.00
_cell.angle_beta   90.00
_cell.angle_gamma   90.00
#
_symmetry.space_group_name_H-M   'P 1'
#
loop_
_entity.id
_entity.type
_entity.pdbx_description
1 polymer ?
#
loop_
_entity_poly.entity_id
_entity_poly.type
_entity_poly.pdbx_seq_one_letter_code
_entity_poly.pdbx_strand_id
1 'polypeptide(L)' 'HGIEHIMGGKLNNFMVIGKGSLFLGRMTNLFDGVSILVEKNNGDKEENTEVSKDEVKKIIAQEIRKFAQQLMND' A
#
# COMPACT_ATOMS: atom_id res chain seq x y z
N HIS A 1 13.60 -18.15 10.49
CA HIS A 1 13.59 -18.22 9.01
C HIS A 1 13.06 -16.98 8.32
N GLY A 2 11.78 -16.59 8.44
CA GLY A 2 11.22 -15.44 7.69
C GLY A 2 11.98 -14.12 7.92
N ILE A 3 12.22 -13.77 9.18
CA ILE A 3 13.01 -12.57 9.56
C ILE A 3 14.45 -12.67 9.05
N GLU A 4 15.11 -13.81 9.20
CA GLU A 4 16.48 -14.03 8.68
C GLU A 4 16.54 -13.87 7.15
N HIS A 5 15.51 -14.28 6.42
CA HIS A 5 15.43 -14.09 4.97
C HIS A 5 15.22 -12.62 4.60
N ILE A 6 14.47 -11.87 5.39
CA ILE A 6 14.33 -10.41 5.23
C ILE A 6 15.67 -9.71 5.53
N MET A 7 16.32 -10.04 6.64
CA MET A 7 17.61 -9.45 7.02
C MET A 7 18.73 -9.83 6.04
N GLY A 8 18.70 -11.06 5.51
CA GLY A 8 19.61 -11.55 4.48
C GLY A 8 19.26 -11.11 3.05
N GLY A 9 18.22 -10.29 2.86
CA GLY A 9 17.84 -9.73 1.56
C GLY A 9 17.23 -10.71 0.56
N LYS A 10 16.84 -11.92 0.99
CA LYS A 10 16.23 -12.95 0.14
C LYS A 10 14.72 -12.76 -0.04
N LEU A 11 14.06 -12.14 0.95
CA LEU A 11 12.64 -11.82 0.92
C LEU A 11 12.45 -10.33 1.26
N ASN A 12 11.45 -9.70 0.65
CA ASN A 12 11.08 -8.31 0.98
C ASN A 12 9.93 -8.26 1.99
N ASN A 13 9.02 -9.23 1.93
CA ASN A 13 7.95 -9.40 2.88
C ASN A 13 7.56 -10.88 2.97
N PHE A 14 6.81 -11.23 4.02
CA PHE A 14 6.13 -12.51 4.14
C PHE A 14 4.89 -12.35 5.03
N MET A 15 3.91 -13.23 4.84
CA MET A 15 2.70 -13.27 5.66
C MET A 15 2.71 -14.52 6.53
N VAL A 16 2.46 -14.34 7.82
CA VAL A 16 2.18 -15.44 8.76
C VAL A 16 0.67 -15.61 8.81
N ILE A 17 0.18 -16.79 8.45
CA ILE A 17 -1.24 -17.12 8.45
C ILE A 17 -1.52 -18.10 9.59
N GLY A 18 -2.11 -17.60 10.67
CA GLY A 18 -2.75 -18.38 11.71
C GLY A 18 -4.14 -18.78 11.26
N LYS A 19 -4.30 -20.03 10.82
CA LYS A 19 -5.63 -20.55 10.48
C LYS A 19 -6.40 -20.88 11.75
N GLY A 20 -7.56 -20.26 11.89
CA GLY A 20 -8.50 -20.56 12.97
C GLY A 20 -9.21 -21.89 12.80
N SER A 21 -9.71 -22.43 13.91
CA SER A 21 -10.59 -23.57 13.91
C SER A 21 -11.94 -23.18 13.32
N LEU A 22 -12.29 -23.84 12.21
CA LEU A 22 -13.62 -23.71 11.61
C LEU A 22 -14.72 -24.11 12.61
N PHE A 23 -14.43 -25.04 13.51
CA PHE A 23 -15.38 -25.51 14.52
C PHE A 23 -15.60 -24.46 15.63
N LEU A 24 -14.51 -23.85 16.13
CA LEU A 24 -14.60 -22.84 17.18
C LEU A 24 -15.23 -21.54 16.67
N GLY A 25 -14.90 -21.13 15.44
CA GLY A 25 -15.54 -19.97 14.80
C GLY A 25 -17.05 -20.13 14.63
N ARG A 26 -17.55 -21.36 14.40
CA ARG A 26 -18.99 -21.66 14.34
C ARG A 26 -19.66 -21.69 15.71
N MET A 27 -18.96 -22.14 16.75
CA MET A 27 -19.52 -22.20 18.11
C MET A 27 -19.53 -20.86 18.83
N THR A 28 -18.52 -20.01 18.59
CA THR A 28 -18.35 -18.74 19.32
C THR A 28 -18.86 -17.53 18.56
N ASN A 29 -19.11 -17.67 17.25
CA ASN A 29 -19.43 -16.55 16.36
C ASN A 29 -18.37 -15.42 16.39
N LEU A 30 -17.13 -15.77 16.76
CA LEU A 30 -15.97 -14.88 16.75
C LEU A 30 -14.97 -15.35 15.70
N PHE A 31 -14.13 -14.42 15.26
CA PHE A 31 -13.02 -14.73 14.38
C PHE A 31 -11.92 -15.45 15.15
N ASP A 32 -11.46 -16.58 14.62
CA ASP A 32 -10.46 -17.46 15.24
C ASP A 32 -9.16 -17.54 14.42
N GLY A 33 -9.10 -16.85 13.28
CA GLY A 33 -7.86 -16.71 12.51
C GLY A 33 -7.02 -15.54 13.00
N VAL A 34 -5.77 -15.45 12.54
CA VAL A 34 -5.02 -14.19 12.56
C VAL A 34 -3.99 -14.23 11.45
N SER A 35 -3.88 -13.16 10.67
CA SER A 35 -2.83 -13.04 9.65
C SER A 35 -2.00 -11.80 9.94
N ILE A 36 -0.67 -11.95 9.91
CA ILE A 36 0.27 -10.86 10.16
C ILE A 36 1.16 -10.72 8.93
N LEU A 37 1.16 -9.54 8.32
CA LEU A 37 2.11 -9.18 7.27
C LEU A 37 3.37 -8.60 7.92
N VAL A 38 4.53 -9.12 7.52
CA VAL A 38 5.83 -8.63 7.95
C VAL A 38 6.57 -8.15 6.72
N GLU A 39 6.90 -6.87 6.71
CA GLU A 39 7.63 -6.24 5.61
C GLU A 39 8.98 -5.74 6.08
N LYS A 40 9.96 -5.78 5.18
CA LYS A 40 11.26 -5.18 5.43
C LYS A 40 11.07 -3.70 5.68
N ASN A 41 11.60 -3.22 6.80
CA ASN A 41 11.64 -1.78 7.05
C ASN A 41 12.54 -1.13 5.99
N ASN A 42 11.97 -0.22 5.20
CA ASN A 42 12.68 0.51 4.16
C ASN A 42 13.57 1.63 4.72
N GLY A 43 13.58 1.81 6.05
CA GLY A 43 14.10 3.00 6.73
C GLY A 43 13.20 4.20 6.44
N ASP A 44 13.46 5.32 7.13
CA ASP A 44 13.05 6.62 6.60
C ASP A 44 13.83 6.84 5.31
N LYS A 45 13.29 6.32 4.21
CA LYS A 45 13.46 7.01 2.96
C LYS A 45 12.82 8.36 3.24
N GLU A 46 13.64 9.40 3.30
CA GLU A 46 13.22 10.67 2.71
C GLU A 46 12.73 10.31 1.32
N GLU A 47 11.45 9.94 1.27
CA GLU A 47 10.66 10.03 0.10
C GLU A 47 10.78 11.50 -0.27
N ASN A 48 11.71 11.78 -1.18
CA ASN A 48 11.58 12.86 -2.15
C ASN A 48 10.35 12.58 -3.05
N THR A 49 9.23 12.18 -2.44
CA THR A 49 7.87 12.46 -2.85
C THR A 49 7.54 13.89 -2.40
N GLU A 50 8.52 14.79 -2.38
CA GLU A 50 8.25 16.15 -2.80
C GLU A 50 7.91 16.03 -4.29
N VAL A 51 6.65 15.67 -4.59
CA VAL A 51 6.08 15.91 -5.91
C VAL A 51 6.40 17.35 -6.17
N SER A 52 7.35 17.60 -7.07
CA SER A 52 7.87 18.94 -7.28
C SER A 52 6.66 19.84 -7.52
N LYS A 53 6.58 20.97 -6.81
CA LYS A 53 5.47 21.93 -7.00
C LYS A 53 5.26 22.25 -8.49
N ASP A 54 6.30 22.12 -9.30
CA ASP A 54 6.25 22.29 -10.74
C ASP A 54 5.54 21.15 -11.50
N GLU A 55 5.65 19.90 -11.06
CA GLU A 55 4.83 18.80 -11.59
C GLU A 55 3.36 18.98 -11.25
N VAL A 56 3.04 19.35 -10.00
CA VAL A 56 1.66 19.66 -9.60
C VAL A 56 1.08 20.80 -10.44
N LYS A 57 1.85 21.87 -10.64
CA LYS A 57 1.43 23.00 -11.50
C LYS A 57 1.20 22.59 -12.95
N LYS A 58 2.05 21.72 -13.51
CA LYS A 58 1.87 21.21 -14.89
C LYS A 58 0.58 20.40 -15.01
N ILE A 59 0.29 19.53 -14.04
CA ILE A 59 -0.94 18.73 -14.02
C ILE A 59 -2.16 19.65 -13.95
N ILE A 60 -2.18 20.61 -13.03
CA ILE A 60 -3.29 21.57 -12.89
C ILE A 60 -3.48 22.39 -14.19
N ALA A 61 -2.39 22.87 -14.79
CA ALA A 61 -2.46 23.65 -16.03
C ALA A 61 -3.00 22.83 -17.22
N GLN A 62 -2.69 21.54 -17.28
CA GLN A 62 -3.24 20.64 -18.31
C GLN A 62 -4.74 20.43 -18.12
N GLU A 63 -5.19 20.22 -16.88
CA GLU A 63 -6.62 20.02 -16.60
C GLU A 63 -7.44 21.30 -16.82
N ILE A 64 -6.92 22.48 -16.46
CA ILE A 64 -7.57 23.77 -16.78
C ILE A 64 -7.71 23.97 -18.30
N ARG A 65 -6.68 23.62 -19.07
CA ARG A 65 -6.74 23.71 -20.54
C ARG A 65 -7.77 22.76 -21.14
N LYS A 66 -7.84 21.52 -20.65
CA LYS A 66 -8.84 20.54 -21.09
C LYS A 66 -10.26 21.02 -20.75
N PHE A 67 -10.45 21.54 -19.55
CA PHE A 67 -11.74 22.09 -19.12
C PHE A 67 -12.17 23.27 -19.99
N ALA A 68 -11.25 24.20 -20.28
CA ALA A 68 -11.53 25.31 -21.18
C ALA A 68 -11.85 24.85 -22.61
N GLN A 69 -11.16 23.83 -23.13
CA GLN A 69 -11.47 23.24 -24.44
C GLN A 69 -12.85 22.59 -24.49
N GLN A 70 -13.30 21.96 -23.40
CA GLN A 70 -14.66 21.43 -23.30
C GLN A 70 -15.70 22.54 -23.33
N LEU A 71 -15.48 23.63 -22.58
CA LEU A 71 -16.39 24.80 -22.56
C LEU A 71 -16.43 25.57 -23.89
N MET A 72 -15.38 25.51 -24.71
CA MET A 72 -15.34 26.16 -26.03
C MET A 72 -15.94 25.30 -27.15
N ASN A 73 -16.14 24.00 -26.89
CA ASN A 73 -16.76 23.07 -27.82
C ASN A 73 -18.26 22.84 -27.55
N ASP A 74 -18.81 23.51 -26.53
CA ASP A 74 -20.24 23.71 -26.26
C ASP A 74 -20.68 25.10 -26.76
#